data_AF-A0ABD6CA13-F1
#
_entry.id   AF-A0ABD6CA13-F1
#
_cell.length_a   1.000
_cell.length_b   1.000
_cell.length_c   1.000
_cell.angle_alpha   90.00
_cell.angle_beta   90.00
_cell.angle_gamma   90.00
#
_symmetry.space_group_name_H-M   'P 1'
#
loop_
_entity.id
_entity.type
_entity.pdbx_description
1 polymer ?
#
loop_
_entity_poly.entity_id
_entity_poly.type
_entity_poly.pdbx_seq_one_letter_code
_entity_poly.pdbx_strand_id
1 'polypeptide(L)'
;MERPSIGSKPSSKHIVWTPDPKTDVKRFDEQYLRKWCRHFGFDFEQYSRVDHKRADESRTQYQCVFSYQKDRTESIEINGEEWSIAAEKTPRTFVEIDEEGVMRVQGWSTDRIIDVKQLWHDGTKLLIEATDGDTRLRVDVADLTP
;
A
#
# COMPACT_ATOMS: atom_id res chain seq x y z
N MET A 1 -16.30 3.36 25.37
CA MET A 1 -15.19 3.14 24.43
C MET A 1 -14.35 4.42 24.46
N GLU A 2 -13.27 4.43 25.24
CA GLU A 2 -12.36 5.58 25.28
C GLU A 2 -11.70 5.74 23.91
N ARG A 3 -11.75 6.94 23.35
CA ARG A 3 -10.98 7.25 22.14
C ARG A 3 -9.50 7.13 22.52
N PRO A 4 -8.70 6.29 21.85
CA PRO A 4 -7.28 6.21 22.16
C PRO A 4 -6.69 7.60 21.96
N SER A 5 -5.98 8.10 22.98
CA SER A 5 -5.25 9.36 22.89
C SER A 5 -4.35 9.31 21.65
N ILE A 6 -4.49 10.31 20.79
CA ILE A 6 -3.55 10.59 19.70
C ILE A 6 -2.22 10.89 20.39
N GLY A 7 -1.37 9.88 20.56
CA GLY A 7 0.06 10.12 20.65
C GLY A 7 0.42 10.96 19.41
N SER A 8 0.98 12.15 19.66
CA SER A 8 1.00 13.27 18.72
C SER A 8 1.47 12.85 17.33
N LYS A 9 0.52 12.74 16.39
CA LYS A 9 0.81 12.53 14.97
C LYS A 9 1.90 13.53 14.54
N PRO A 10 3.07 13.10 14.05
CA PRO A 10 4.22 14.00 13.88
C PRO A 10 3.95 15.14 12.90
N SER A 11 3.11 14.90 11.90
CA SER A 11 2.55 15.95 11.04
C SER A 11 1.21 15.53 10.46
N SER A 12 0.43 16.49 9.95
CA SER A 12 -0.83 16.19 9.24
C SER A 12 -0.63 15.28 8.03
N LYS A 13 0.58 15.21 7.47
CA LYS A 13 0.94 14.37 6.31
C LYS A 13 1.32 12.92 6.66
N HIS A 14 1.42 12.57 7.94
CA HIS A 14 1.78 11.20 8.33
C HIS A 14 0.64 10.21 8.07
N ILE A 15 1.01 9.02 7.63
CA ILE A 15 0.13 7.87 7.37
C ILE A 15 0.45 6.76 8.38
N VAL A 16 1.75 6.48 8.61
CA VAL A 16 2.23 5.59 9.67
C VAL A 16 3.19 6.35 10.58
N TRP A 17 3.06 6.16 11.89
CA TRP A 17 4.02 6.71 12.87
C TRP A 17 4.03 5.88 14.14
N THR A 18 5.17 5.88 14.84
CA THR A 18 5.30 5.35 16.20
C THR A 18 5.27 6.51 17.19
N PRO A 19 4.20 6.67 18.00
CA PRO A 19 4.06 7.84 18.88
C PRO A 19 5.04 7.83 20.06
N ASP A 20 5.38 6.65 20.58
CA ASP A 20 6.39 6.46 21.62
C ASP A 20 7.42 5.43 21.13
N PRO A 21 8.66 5.85 20.81
CA PRO A 21 9.71 4.96 20.34
C PRO A 21 10.11 3.88 21.36
N LYS A 22 9.72 4.00 22.63
CA LYS A 22 9.97 2.98 23.66
C LYS A 22 8.97 1.83 23.63
N THR A 23 7.78 2.07 23.09
CA THR A 23 6.71 1.06 23.04
C THR A 23 6.66 0.32 21.71
N ASP A 24 7.26 0.90 20.66
CA ASP A 24 7.22 0.42 19.28
C ASP A 24 5.81 0.17 18.72
N VAL A 25 4.78 0.70 19.39
CA VAL A 25 3.39 0.58 18.95
C VAL A 25 3.15 1.55 17.80
N LYS A 26 3.00 1.01 16.59
CA LYS A 26 2.72 1.79 15.39
C LYS A 26 1.27 2.23 15.35
N ARG A 27 1.05 3.38 14.71
CA ARG A 27 -0.26 3.91 14.36
C ARG A 27 -0.34 4.00 12.84
N PHE A 28 -1.46 3.56 12.30
CA PHE A 28 -1.79 3.63 10.89
C PHE A 28 -3.09 4.40 10.68
N ASP A 29 -3.09 5.37 9.78
CA ASP A 29 -4.24 6.21 9.43
C ASP A 29 -4.74 5.83 8.03
N GLU A 30 -5.46 4.71 7.94
CA GLU A 30 -6.05 4.19 6.70
C GLU A 30 -6.92 5.24 5.98
N GLN A 31 -7.66 6.03 6.75
CA GLN A 31 -8.61 6.98 6.20
C GLN A 31 -7.87 8.12 5.52
N TYR A 32 -6.73 8.52 6.09
CA TYR A 32 -5.86 9.50 5.47
C TYR A 32 -5.17 8.96 4.23
N LEU A 33 -4.69 7.71 4.24
CA LEU A 33 -4.13 7.07 3.04
C LEU A 33 -5.16 7.02 1.89
N ARG A 34 -6.39 6.58 2.18
CA ARG A 34 -7.48 6.55 1.21
C ARG A 34 -7.81 7.95 0.67
N LYS A 35 -7.81 8.97 1.54
CA LYS A 35 -8.01 10.37 1.12
C LYS A 35 -6.88 10.85 0.20
N TRP A 36 -5.64 10.47 0.48
CA TRP A 36 -4.47 10.78 -0.34
C TRP A 36 -4.59 10.12 -1.73
N CYS A 37 -4.89 8.82 -1.80
CA CYS A 37 -5.08 8.11 -3.08
C CYS A 37 -6.22 8.75 -3.90
N ARG A 38 -7.36 9.07 -3.27
CA ARG A 38 -8.45 9.81 -3.93
C ARG A 38 -8.05 11.21 -4.40
N HIS A 39 -7.25 11.95 -3.65
CA HIS A 39 -6.85 13.32 -3.99
C HIS A 39 -5.98 13.37 -5.25
N PHE A 40 -5.11 12.39 -5.44
CA PHE A 40 -4.22 12.29 -6.59
C PHE A 40 -4.75 11.39 -7.72
N GLY A 41 -5.94 10.80 -7.56
CA GLY A 41 -6.59 9.98 -8.58
C GLY A 41 -6.03 8.56 -8.70
N PHE A 42 -5.48 8.02 -7.62
CA PHE A 42 -5.01 6.63 -7.55
C PHE A 42 -6.13 5.70 -7.08
N ASP A 43 -6.14 4.49 -7.60
CA ASP A 43 -7.06 3.46 -7.16
C ASP A 43 -6.66 2.93 -5.78
N PHE A 44 -7.67 2.64 -4.96
CA PHE A 44 -7.49 2.18 -3.58
C PHE A 44 -8.32 0.93 -3.35
N GLU A 45 -7.65 -0.16 -2.99
CA GLU A 45 -8.25 -1.44 -2.70
C GLU A 45 -8.00 -1.82 -1.24
N GLN A 46 -8.98 -2.48 -0.63
CA GLN A 46 -8.90 -2.99 0.73
C GLN A 46 -9.42 -4.43 0.74
N TYR A 47 -8.60 -5.36 1.19
CA TYR A 47 -8.94 -6.77 1.29
C TYR A 47 -8.15 -7.44 2.42
N SER A 48 -8.61 -8.60 2.88
CA SER A 48 -7.87 -9.41 3.85
C SER A 48 -7.25 -10.61 3.14
N ARG A 49 -5.95 -10.85 3.35
CA ARG A 49 -5.28 -12.04 2.84
C ARG A 49 -4.19 -12.53 3.79
N VAL A 50 -3.87 -13.82 3.71
CA VAL A 50 -2.65 -14.38 4.26
C VAL A 50 -1.53 -14.12 3.25
N ASP A 51 -0.45 -13.48 3.69
CA ASP A 51 0.72 -13.21 2.86
C ASP A 51 1.96 -13.71 3.60
N HIS A 52 2.35 -14.97 3.37
CA HIS A 52 3.46 -15.62 4.05
C HIS A 52 4.82 -14.93 3.88
N LYS A 53 4.94 -13.94 2.99
CA LYS A 53 6.16 -13.11 2.92
C LYS A 53 6.17 -11.98 3.95
N ARG A 54 5.01 -11.63 4.50
CA ARG A 54 4.79 -10.52 5.42
C ARG A 54 4.30 -10.98 6.80
N ALA A 55 3.42 -11.97 6.85
CA ALA A 55 2.87 -12.54 8.08
C ALA A 55 2.27 -13.94 7.83
N ASP A 56 2.30 -14.79 8.85
CA ASP A 56 1.67 -16.13 8.82
C ASP A 56 0.16 -16.11 9.10
N GLU A 57 -0.36 -14.95 9.52
CA GLU A 57 -1.78 -14.73 9.79
C GLU A 57 -2.45 -13.85 8.72
N SER A 58 -3.77 -13.95 8.61
CA SER A 58 -4.53 -13.09 7.72
C SER A 58 -4.55 -11.66 8.25
N ARG A 59 -4.16 -10.70 7.43
CA ARG A 59 -4.16 -9.27 7.77
C ARG A 59 -4.93 -8.46 6.75
N THR A 60 -5.49 -7.35 7.19
CA THR A 60 -6.09 -6.37 6.28
C THR A 60 -4.99 -5.62 5.55
N GLN A 61 -5.09 -5.60 4.24
CA GLN A 61 -4.16 -4.95 3.35
C GLN A 61 -4.83 -3.78 2.65
N TYR A 62 -4.11 -2.67 2.61
CA TYR A 62 -4.54 -1.42 2.00
C TYR A 62 -3.60 -1.14 0.84
N GLN A 63 -4.11 -1.33 -0.38
CA GLN A 63 -3.34 -1.22 -1.61
C GLN A 63 -3.69 0.07 -2.35
N CYS A 64 -2.69 0.89 -2.66
CA CYS A 64 -2.82 1.98 -3.64
C CYS A 64 -2.17 1.55 -4.95
N VAL A 65 -2.97 1.52 -6.01
CA VAL A 65 -2.57 1.08 -7.34
C VAL A 65 -2.26 2.30 -8.21
N PHE A 66 -1.11 2.27 -8.89
CA PHE A 66 -0.65 3.38 -9.74
C PHE A 66 -0.68 3.02 -11.23
N SER A 67 -0.55 1.74 -11.56
CA SER A 67 -0.75 1.25 -12.92
C SER A 67 -1.24 -0.18 -12.93
N TYR A 68 -2.05 -0.52 -13.93
CA TYR A 68 -2.52 -1.87 -14.19
C TYR A 68 -1.71 -2.50 -15.33
N GLN A 69 -1.67 -3.83 -15.36
CA GLN A 69 -1.15 -4.54 -16.52
C GLN A 69 -2.03 -4.20 -17.73
N LYS A 70 -1.42 -4.08 -18.92
CA LYS A 70 -2.20 -3.96 -20.15
C LYS A 70 -3.02 -5.23 -20.28
N ASP A 71 -4.34 -5.09 -20.32
CA ASP A 71 -5.28 -6.19 -20.39
C ASP A 71 -4.88 -7.15 -21.52
N ARG A 72 -4.66 -8.42 -21.19
CA ARG A 72 -4.77 -9.50 -22.15
C ARG A 72 -6.22 -9.93 -22.05
N THR A 73 -7.04 -9.52 -23.01
CA THR A 73 -8.37 -10.13 -23.17
C THR A 73 -8.14 -11.61 -23.43
N GLU A 74 -8.41 -12.45 -22.44
CA GLU A 74 -8.43 -13.90 -22.61
C GLU A 74 -9.82 -14.29 -23.12
N SER A 75 -9.90 -14.61 -24.41
CA SER A 75 -11.06 -15.29 -24.98
C SER A 75 -11.01 -16.75 -24.53
N ILE A 76 -12.00 -17.19 -23.75
CA ILE A 76 -12.13 -18.59 -23.35
C ILE A 76 -13.29 -19.19 -24.15
N GLU A 77 -13.01 -20.25 -24.90
CA GLU A 77 -14.02 -21.01 -25.61
C GLU A 77 -14.56 -22.11 -24.69
N ILE A 78 -15.86 -22.06 -24.36
CA ILE A 78 -16.55 -23.10 -23.58
C ILE A 78 -17.72 -23.58 -24.44
N ASN A 79 -17.75 -24.87 -24.75
CA ASN A 79 -18.78 -25.52 -25.57
C ASN A 79 -18.98 -24.91 -26.98
N GLY A 80 -17.93 -24.37 -27.60
CA GLY A 80 -18.01 -23.76 -28.94
C GLY A 80 -18.63 -22.36 -28.95
N GLU A 81 -18.88 -21.79 -27.77
CA GLU A 81 -19.26 -20.39 -27.61
C GLU A 81 -18.06 -19.61 -27.08
N GLU A 82 -17.72 -18.51 -27.76
CA GLU A 82 -16.66 -17.61 -27.35
C GLU A 82 -17.18 -16.68 -26.26
N TRP A 83 -16.69 -16.85 -25.03
CA TRP A 83 -17.03 -15.99 -23.91
C TRP A 83 -15.90 -14.98 -23.70
N SER A 84 -16.26 -13.68 -23.79
CA SER A 84 -15.37 -12.60 -23.35
C SER A 84 -15.59 -12.36 -21.86
N ILE A 85 -14.72 -12.93 -21.04
CA ILE A 85 -14.64 -12.55 -19.64
C ILE A 85 -13.81 -11.27 -19.60
N ALA A 86 -14.37 -10.17 -19.09
CA ALA A 86 -13.59 -8.99 -18.79
C ALA A 86 -12.51 -9.40 -17.79
N ALA A 87 -11.25 -9.47 -18.23
CA ALA A 87 -10.15 -9.80 -17.36
C ALA A 87 -10.14 -8.82 -16.18
N GLU A 88 -10.10 -9.34 -14.95
CA GLU A 88 -9.88 -8.50 -13.77
C GLU A 88 -8.55 -7.77 -13.99
N LYS A 89 -8.62 -6.43 -13.99
CA LYS A 89 -7.43 -5.58 -14.17
C LYS A 89 -6.43 -5.92 -13.08
N THR A 90 -5.31 -6.51 -13.46
CA THR A 90 -4.28 -6.92 -12.52
C THR A 90 -3.37 -5.73 -12.21
N PRO A 91 -3.23 -5.28 -10.94
CA PRO A 91 -2.29 -4.23 -10.58
C PRO A 91 -0.87 -4.56 -11.03
N ARG A 92 -0.23 -3.63 -11.76
CA ARG A 92 1.17 -3.76 -12.21
C ARG A 92 2.13 -3.09 -11.25
N THR A 93 1.81 -1.88 -10.82
CA THR A 93 2.57 -1.16 -9.80
C THR A 93 1.64 -0.68 -8.71
N PHE A 94 2.09 -0.84 -7.47
CA PHE A 94 1.30 -0.52 -6.30
C PHE A 94 2.19 -0.39 -5.07
N VAL A 95 1.65 0.28 -4.06
CA VAL A 95 2.11 0.19 -2.68
C VAL A 95 1.00 -0.44 -1.86
N GLU A 96 1.37 -1.39 -1.01
CA GLU A 96 0.44 -2.13 -0.17
C GLU A 96 0.96 -2.12 1.26
N ILE A 97 0.12 -1.78 2.24
CA ILE A 97 0.51 -1.70 3.65
C ILE A 97 -0.55 -2.37 4.53
N ASP A 98 -0.14 -2.95 5.66
CA ASP A 98 -1.06 -3.42 6.70
C ASP A 98 -1.03 -2.53 7.95
N GLU A 99 -1.90 -2.83 8.91
CA GLU A 99 -2.01 -2.10 10.16
C GLU A 99 -0.76 -2.19 11.06
N GLU A 100 0.08 -3.22 10.86
CA GLU A 100 1.36 -3.42 11.55
C GLU A 100 2.50 -2.62 10.89
N GLY A 101 2.19 -1.86 9.84
CA GLY A 101 3.16 -1.04 9.12
C GLY A 101 4.15 -1.84 8.28
N VAL A 102 3.85 -3.09 7.94
CA VAL A 102 4.64 -3.83 6.96
C VAL A 102 4.16 -3.41 5.58
N MET A 103 5.05 -2.88 4.75
CA MET A 103 4.70 -2.32 3.44
C MET A 103 5.40 -3.06 2.31
N ARG A 104 4.66 -3.41 1.27
CA ARG A 104 5.20 -3.90 0.00
C ARG A 104 5.17 -2.78 -1.05
N VAL A 105 6.26 -2.63 -1.77
CA VAL A 105 6.39 -1.73 -2.92
C VAL A 105 6.63 -2.59 -4.15
N GLN A 106 5.66 -2.59 -5.06
CA GLN A 106 5.78 -3.22 -6.38
C GLN A 106 5.92 -2.13 -7.44
N GLY A 107 7.11 -2.01 -8.03
CA GLY A 107 7.39 -1.17 -9.19
C GLY A 107 7.69 -1.99 -10.44
N TRP A 108 8.15 -1.32 -11.49
CA TRP A 108 8.47 -1.96 -12.78
C TRP A 108 9.59 -2.99 -12.70
N SER A 109 10.66 -2.66 -11.98
CA SER A 109 11.87 -3.48 -11.79
C SER A 109 12.14 -3.81 -10.31
N THR A 110 11.22 -3.43 -9.42
CA THR A 110 11.40 -3.51 -7.97
C THR A 110 10.23 -4.23 -7.33
N ASP A 111 10.52 -5.18 -6.44
CA ASP A 111 9.57 -5.76 -5.49
C ASP A 111 10.29 -5.79 -4.14
N ARG A 112 9.77 -5.06 -3.14
CA ARG A 112 10.40 -4.93 -1.82
C ARG A 112 9.35 -4.96 -0.73
N ILE A 113 9.67 -5.65 0.37
CA ILE A 113 8.92 -5.61 1.61
C ILE A 113 9.77 -4.83 2.63
N ILE A 114 9.14 -3.87 3.29
CA ILE A 114 9.78 -2.93 4.20
C ILE A 114 8.98 -2.91 5.48
N ASP A 115 9.65 -3.11 6.61
CA ASP A 115 9.05 -2.84 7.91
C ASP A 115 9.11 -1.33 8.18
N VAL A 116 7.95 -0.66 8.13
CA VAL A 116 7.87 0.80 8.15
C VAL A 116 7.72 1.30 9.58
N LYS A 117 8.65 2.18 9.96
CA LYS A 117 8.61 2.92 11.22
C LYS A 117 7.84 4.23 11.05
N GLN A 118 8.08 4.94 9.95
CA GLN A 118 7.34 6.16 9.61
C GLN A 118 7.02 6.21 8.12
N LEU A 119 5.78 6.60 7.80
CA LEU A 119 5.32 6.84 6.44
C LEU A 119 4.62 8.20 6.40
N TRP A 120 5.04 9.06 5.48
CA TRP A 120 4.36 10.31 5.19
C TRP A 120 4.44 10.63 3.71
N HIS A 121 3.66 11.61 3.26
CA HIS A 121 3.71 12.05 1.87
C HIS A 121 4.27 13.46 1.71
N ASP A 122 4.77 13.74 0.51
CA ASP A 122 5.00 15.09 0.02
C ASP A 122 4.50 15.20 -1.42
N GLY A 123 3.26 15.66 -1.59
CA GLY A 123 2.57 15.62 -2.87
C GLY A 123 2.26 14.17 -3.26
N THR A 124 2.65 13.77 -4.46
CA THR A 124 2.53 12.40 -4.97
C THR A 124 3.62 11.46 -4.47
N LYS A 125 4.57 11.93 -3.64
CA LYS A 125 5.69 11.11 -3.16
C LYS A 125 5.36 10.49 -1.81
N LEU A 126 5.74 9.23 -1.63
CA LEU A 126 5.78 8.56 -0.34
C LEU A 126 7.21 8.55 0.19
N LEU A 127 7.35 8.97 1.45
CA LEU A 127 8.60 9.03 2.18
C LEU A 127 8.51 8.03 3.33
N ILE A 128 9.48 7.12 3.37
CA ILE A 128 9.48 5.93 4.21
C ILE A 128 10.75 5.93 5.05
N GLU A 129 10.59 5.77 6.35
CA GLU A 129 11.67 5.41 7.28
C GLU A 129 11.43 3.97 7.72
N ALA A 130 12.39 3.08 7.45
CA ALA A 130 12.32 1.69 7.89
C ALA A 130 12.73 1.55 9.37
N THR A 131 12.28 0.47 10.01
CA THR A 131 12.62 0.16 11.42
C THR A 131 14.11 -0.13 11.62
N ASP A 132 14.81 -0.62 10.59
CA ASP A 132 16.24 -0.92 10.62
C ASP A 132 17.16 0.31 10.84
N GLY A 133 16.60 1.52 10.76
CA GLY A 133 17.25 2.78 11.13
C GLY A 133 18.23 3.34 10.09
N ASP A 134 18.60 2.58 9.07
CA ASP A 134 19.56 3.00 8.04
C ASP A 134 18.88 3.22 6.68
N THR A 135 17.67 2.69 6.50
CA THR A 135 16.97 2.74 5.22
C THR A 135 15.90 3.83 5.18
N ARG A 136 16.21 4.95 4.52
CA ARG A 136 15.21 5.94 4.08
C ARG A 136 14.92 5.78 2.61
N LEU A 137 13.65 5.54 2.28
CA LEU A 137 13.20 5.35 0.91
C LEU A 137 12.27 6.48 0.51
N ARG A 138 12.38 6.87 -0.75
CA ARG A 138 11.44 7.75 -1.41
C ARG A 138 10.88 7.00 -2.61
N VAL A 139 9.56 6.93 -2.66
CA VAL A 139 8.82 6.38 -3.79
C VAL A 139 8.08 7.53 -4.44
N ASP A 140 8.52 7.92 -5.64
CA ASP A 140 7.78 8.87 -6.46
C ASP A 140 6.79 8.09 -7.32
N VAL A 141 5.51 8.49 -7.32
CA VAL A 141 4.51 7.79 -8.14
C VAL A 141 4.83 7.91 -9.63
N ALA A 142 5.51 8.99 -10.04
CA ALA A 142 6.00 9.12 -11.41
C ALA A 142 6.90 7.95 -11.85
N ASP A 143 7.63 7.33 -10.92
CA ASP A 143 8.49 6.17 -11.19
C ASP A 143 7.69 4.85 -11.26
N LEU A 144 6.42 4.87 -10.87
CA LEU A 144 5.50 3.71 -10.86
C LEU A 144 4.48 3.77 -11.99
N THR A 145 4.22 4.95 -12.53
CA THR A 145 3.43 5.12 -13.74
C THR A 145 4.27 4.82 -15.01
N PRO A 146 3.66 4.34 -16.10
CA PRO A 146 4.34 4.18 -17.39
C PRO A 146 4.73 5.51 -18.05
#